data_AF-A0A7W1HWS2-F1
#
_entry.id   AF-A0A7W1HWS2-F1
#
_cell.length_a   1.000
_cell.length_b   1.000
_cell.length_c   1.000
_cell.angle_alpha   90.00
_cell.angle_beta   90.00
_cell.angle_gamma   90.00
#
_symmetry.space_group_name_H-M   'P 1'
#
loop_
_entity.id
_entity.type
_entity.pdbx_description
1 polymer ?
#
loop_
_entity_poly.entity_id
_entity_poly.type
_entity_poly.pdbx_seq_one_letter_code
_entity_poly.pdbx_strand_id
1 'polypeptide(L)'
;MRENNSTITEKPQSNLTRWGIYALILLVVFLLGLIPMWLQKRQVSQDLETTQKQLRKSEIKGLLTTAIVEAKRGEYEPARKDTSEFFTRLKAEIDRDEDSALTQEERDKLRTIFDNRDSTITMLAQRDQASTERLTDIYVTYQQAAGQMSVPTASPLASPLSSPTMQ
;
A
#
# COMPACT_ATOMS: atom_id res chain seq x y z
N MET A 1 -90.34 6.45 -4.62
CA MET A 1 -89.33 7.09 -5.49
C MET A 1 -87.99 7.05 -4.76
N ARG A 2 -86.97 6.59 -5.49
CA ARG A 2 -85.59 6.28 -5.10
C ARG A 2 -84.71 7.54 -5.16
N GLU A 3 -83.58 7.49 -4.44
CA GLU A 3 -82.31 8.22 -4.66
C GLU A 3 -82.34 9.73 -4.34
N ASN A 4 -81.33 10.37 -3.73
CA ASN A 4 -79.90 10.11 -3.75
C ASN A 4 -79.18 10.67 -2.50
N ASN A 5 -78.12 9.95 -2.15
CA ASN A 5 -77.08 10.30 -1.21
C ASN A 5 -76.16 11.35 -1.85
N SER A 6 -75.90 12.48 -1.19
CA SER A 6 -74.83 13.40 -1.55
C SER A 6 -73.91 13.59 -0.36
N THR A 7 -73.07 12.58 -0.12
CA THR A 7 -71.87 12.72 0.68
C THR A 7 -70.97 13.76 0.02
N ILE A 8 -71.01 15.00 0.51
CA ILE A 8 -70.01 16.00 0.17
C ILE A 8 -68.77 15.64 1.00
N THR A 9 -67.97 14.72 0.47
CA THR A 9 -66.60 14.50 0.95
C THR A 9 -65.78 15.67 0.43
N GLU A 10 -65.81 16.80 1.13
CA GLU A 10 -64.81 17.85 0.93
C GLU A 10 -63.44 17.27 1.28
N LYS A 11 -62.68 16.97 0.25
CA LYS A 11 -61.27 16.60 0.35
C LYS A 11 -60.52 17.89 0.68
N PRO A 12 -59.84 18.01 1.85
CA PRO A 12 -59.04 19.20 2.13
C PRO A 12 -57.76 19.14 1.28
N GLN A 13 -57.85 19.59 0.03
CA GLN A 13 -56.70 19.97 -0.81
C GLN A 13 -56.47 21.46 -0.60
N SER A 14 -55.35 21.92 -0.05
CA SER A 14 -54.25 22.35 -0.92
C SER A 14 -52.98 22.77 -0.16
N ASN A 15 -52.88 22.44 1.14
CA ASN A 15 -51.69 22.78 1.95
C ASN A 15 -50.76 21.57 2.18
N LEU A 16 -51.30 20.35 2.10
CA LEU A 16 -50.51 19.12 2.25
C LEU A 16 -49.58 18.84 1.06
N THR A 17 -49.93 19.26 -0.15
CA THR A 17 -49.08 19.10 -1.34
C THR A 17 -47.81 19.93 -1.25
N ARG A 18 -47.88 21.13 -0.67
CA ARG A 18 -46.70 21.99 -0.46
C ARG A 18 -45.77 21.41 0.60
N TRP A 19 -46.33 20.94 1.72
CA TRP A 19 -45.57 20.25 2.76
C TRP A 19 -44.95 18.94 2.26
N GLY A 20 -45.65 18.19 1.41
CA GLY A 20 -45.11 17.00 0.75
C GLY A 20 -43.91 17.31 -0.15
N ILE A 21 -43.94 18.42 -0.89
CA ILE A 21 -42.81 18.87 -1.72
C ILE A 21 -41.62 19.26 -0.84
N TYR A 22 -41.83 20.02 0.25
CA TYR A 22 -40.74 20.36 1.18
C TYR A 22 -40.15 19.12 1.86
N ALA A 23 -40.99 18.16 2.26
CA ALA A 23 -40.53 16.88 2.82
C ALA A 23 -39.72 16.07 1.81
N LEU A 24 -40.13 16.06 0.53
CA LEU A 24 -39.38 15.41 -0.54
C LEU A 24 -38.02 16.07 -0.78
N ILE A 25 -37.97 17.40 -0.80
CA ILE A 25 -36.71 18.15 -0.95
C ILE A 25 -35.78 17.89 0.24
N LEU A 26 -36.31 17.93 1.47
CA LEU A 26 -35.56 17.58 2.68
C LEU A 26 -35.03 16.15 2.63
N LEU A 27 -35.84 15.20 2.16
CA LEU A 27 -35.43 13.81 2.00
C LEU A 27 -34.31 13.67 0.97
N VAL A 28 -34.39 14.38 -0.16
CA VAL A 28 -33.35 14.35 -1.21
C VAL A 28 -32.04 14.97 -0.70
N VAL A 29 -32.10 16.11 -0.02
CA VAL A 29 -30.91 16.75 0.59
C VAL A 29 -30.33 15.87 1.69
N PHE A 30 -31.18 15.24 2.51
CA PHE A 30 -30.78 14.30 3.54
C PHE A 30 -30.10 13.06 2.94
N LEU A 31 -30.64 12.49 1.86
CA LEU A 31 -30.00 11.38 1.13
C LEU A 31 -28.67 11.81 0.49
N LEU A 32 -28.61 12.99 -0.11
CA LEU A 32 -27.38 13.53 -0.72
C LEU A 32 -26.27 13.79 0.32
N GLY A 33 -26.63 14.11 1.57
CA GLY A 33 -25.68 14.22 2.68
C GLY A 33 -25.29 12.86 3.30
N LEU A 34 -26.22 11.89 3.31
CA LEU A 34 -26.03 10.60 3.99
C LEU A 34 -25.24 9.59 3.14
N ILE A 35 -25.37 9.62 1.81
CA ILE A 35 -24.67 8.72 0.87
C ILE A 35 -23.13 8.91 0.86
N PRO A 36 -22.57 10.14 0.74
CA PRO A 36 -21.12 10.32 0.71
C PRO A 36 -20.45 9.86 2.01
N MET A 37 -21.14 10.00 3.15
CA MET A 37 -20.60 9.60 4.46
C MET A 37 -20.49 8.08 4.64
N TRP A 38 -21.37 7.30 4.01
CA TRP A 38 -21.32 5.83 4.09
C TRP A 38 -20.25 5.22 3.17
N LEU A 39 -19.96 5.84 2.02
CA LEU A 39 -18.84 5.43 1.17
C LEU A 39 -17.48 5.71 1.83
N GLN A 40 -17.35 6.84 2.52
CA GLN A 40 -16.09 7.27 3.13
C GLN A 40 -15.66 6.34 4.28
N LYS A 41 -16.60 5.74 5.02
CA LYS A 41 -16.29 4.75 6.07
C LYS A 41 -15.80 3.39 5.56
N ARG A 42 -16.06 3.02 4.30
CA ARG A 42 -15.54 1.75 3.73
C ARG A 42 -14.13 1.89 3.15
N GLN A 43 -13.71 3.10 2.82
CA GLN A 43 -12.35 3.36 2.32
C GLN A 43 -11.32 3.43 3.47
N VAL A 44 -11.71 3.98 4.63
CA VAL A 44 -10.83 4.09 5.81
C VAL A 44 -10.33 2.74 6.32
N SER A 45 -11.10 1.65 6.22
CA SER A 45 -10.63 0.33 6.65
C SER A 45 -9.53 -0.23 5.74
N GLN A 46 -9.58 0.02 4.43
CA GLN A 46 -8.53 -0.38 3.49
C GLN A 46 -7.32 0.55 3.54
N ASP A 47 -7.54 1.84 3.84
CA ASP A 47 -6.46 2.82 4.02
C ASP A 47 -5.62 2.51 5.26
N LEU A 48 -6.21 1.99 6.34
CA LEU A 48 -5.46 1.60 7.54
C LEU A 48 -4.52 0.42 7.28
N GLU A 49 -4.99 -0.61 6.58
CA GLU A 49 -4.17 -1.78 6.25
C GLU A 49 -3.04 -1.42 5.30
N THR A 50 -3.31 -0.60 4.28
CA THR A 50 -2.29 -0.14 3.33
C THR A 50 -1.28 0.80 4.00
N THR A 51 -1.73 1.71 4.86
CA THR A 51 -0.86 2.61 5.63
C THR A 51 0.05 1.84 6.58
N GLN A 52 -0.46 0.81 7.29
CA GLN A 52 0.36 -0.02 8.17
C GLN A 52 1.39 -0.84 7.41
N LYS A 53 1.01 -1.41 6.25
CA LYS A 53 1.95 -2.15 5.38
C LYS A 53 3.06 -1.23 4.86
N GLN A 54 2.72 -0.01 4.45
CA GLN A 54 3.71 0.99 4.02
C GLN A 54 4.63 1.43 5.15
N LEU A 55 4.10 1.65 6.35
CA LEU A 55 4.88 2.01 7.53
C LEU A 55 5.91 0.90 7.85
N ARG A 56 5.49 -0.36 7.87
CA ARG A 56 6.38 -1.50 8.10
C ARG A 56 7.52 -1.57 7.08
N LYS A 57 7.20 -1.41 5.78
CA LYS A 57 8.21 -1.38 4.71
C LYS A 57 9.20 -0.23 4.90
N SER A 58 8.71 0.95 5.32
CA SER A 58 9.52 2.14 5.56
C SER A 58 10.44 1.98 6.77
N GLU A 59 9.94 1.43 7.88
CA GLU A 59 10.73 1.18 9.08
C GLU A 59 11.88 0.19 8.83
N ILE A 60 11.60 -0.92 8.13
CA ILE A 60 12.64 -1.90 7.76
C ILE A 60 13.71 -1.23 6.91
N LYS A 61 13.31 -0.46 5.88
CA LYS A 61 14.25 0.30 5.05
C LYS A 61 15.05 1.32 5.86
N GLY A 62 14.39 1.99 6.82
CA GLY A 62 14.97 2.98 7.71
C GLY A 62 16.17 2.43 8.48
N LEU A 63 16.02 1.26 9.10
CA LEU A 63 17.10 0.58 9.82
C LEU A 63 18.34 0.37 8.95
N LEU A 64 18.16 -0.10 7.72
CA LEU A 64 19.28 -0.31 6.80
C LEU A 64 19.94 1.01 6.39
N THR A 65 19.15 2.04 6.11
CA THR A 65 19.70 3.37 5.76
C THR A 65 20.46 4.01 6.92
N THR A 66 19.96 3.86 8.15
CA THR A 66 20.66 4.33 9.36
C THR A 66 21.97 3.57 9.54
N ALA A 67 21.94 2.24 9.45
CA ALA A 67 23.15 1.41 9.56
C ALA A 67 24.22 1.80 8.52
N ILE A 68 23.84 2.09 7.27
CA ILE A 68 24.78 2.56 6.24
C ILE A 68 25.41 3.90 6.63
N VAL A 69 24.62 4.85 7.14
CA VAL A 69 25.13 6.16 7.55
C VAL A 69 26.05 6.05 8.77
N GLU A 70 25.71 5.21 9.72
CA GLU A 70 26.53 4.95 10.92
C GLU A 70 27.84 4.25 10.55
N ALA A 71 27.80 3.22 9.71
CA ALA A 71 29.01 2.55 9.21
C ALA A 71 29.93 3.53 8.46
N LYS A 72 29.36 4.43 7.64
CA LYS A 72 30.10 5.50 6.96
C LYS A 72 30.74 6.51 7.90
N ARG A 73 30.17 6.70 9.08
CA ARG A 73 30.72 7.56 10.14
C ARG A 73 31.78 6.86 10.99
N GLY A 74 32.04 5.57 10.75
CA GLY A 74 32.92 4.74 11.58
C GLY A 74 32.24 4.22 12.85
N GLU A 75 30.93 4.40 12.98
CA GLU A 75 30.12 3.97 14.11
C GLU A 75 29.61 2.53 13.87
N TYR A 76 30.52 1.56 13.90
CA TYR A 76 30.22 0.17 13.50
C TYR A 76 29.35 -0.61 14.49
N GLU A 77 29.41 -0.27 15.78
CA GLU A 77 28.59 -0.92 16.81
C GLU A 77 27.09 -0.60 16.68
N PRO A 78 26.66 0.68 16.59
CA PRO A 78 25.26 0.98 16.33
C PRO A 78 24.84 0.47 14.94
N ALA A 79 25.71 0.56 13.93
CA ALA A 79 25.43 0.01 12.60
C ALA A 79 25.16 -1.51 12.65
N ARG A 80 25.92 -2.26 13.46
CA ARG A 80 25.71 -3.70 13.68
C ARG A 80 24.36 -3.99 14.34
N LYS A 81 23.97 -3.18 15.32
CA LYS A 81 22.68 -3.31 15.99
C LYS A 81 21.52 -3.07 15.01
N ASP A 82 21.56 -1.96 14.28
CA ASP A 82 20.53 -1.60 13.30
C ASP A 82 20.46 -2.60 12.16
N THR A 83 21.61 -3.12 11.70
CA THR A 83 21.67 -4.20 10.70
C THR A 83 21.04 -5.48 11.24
N SER A 84 21.34 -5.87 12.49
CA SER A 84 20.74 -7.07 13.11
C SER A 84 19.23 -6.92 13.25
N GLU A 85 18.77 -5.72 13.64
CA GLU A 85 17.36 -5.41 13.75
C GLU A 85 16.66 -5.42 12.38
N PHE A 86 17.30 -4.89 11.33
CA PHE A 86 16.82 -4.97 9.95
C PHE A 86 16.55 -6.42 9.55
N PHE A 87 17.52 -7.32 9.71
CA PHE A 87 17.34 -8.73 9.36
C PHE A 87 16.26 -9.41 10.20
N THR A 88 16.17 -9.07 11.49
CA THR A 88 15.15 -9.62 12.39
C THR A 88 13.74 -9.21 11.95
N ARG A 89 13.52 -7.92 11.67
CA ARG A 89 12.24 -7.40 11.21
C ARG A 89 11.88 -7.88 9.81
N LEU A 90 12.87 -7.95 8.91
CA LEU A 90 12.66 -8.48 7.55
C LEU A 90 12.24 -9.95 7.59
N LYS A 91 12.86 -10.76 8.46
CA LYS A 91 12.49 -12.16 8.62
C LYS A 91 11.06 -12.29 9.14
N ALA A 92 10.73 -11.53 10.18
CA ALA A 92 9.36 -11.50 10.71
C ALA A 92 8.34 -11.07 9.64
N GLU A 93 8.69 -10.16 8.74
CA GLU A 93 7.81 -9.72 7.66
C GLU A 93 7.63 -10.79 6.57
N ILE A 94 8.68 -11.55 6.26
CA ILE A 94 8.61 -12.68 5.33
C ILE A 94 7.78 -13.83 5.92
N ASP A 95 7.93 -14.09 7.21
CA ASP A 95 7.25 -15.19 7.90
C ASP A 95 5.75 -14.89 8.19
N ARG A 96 5.27 -13.66 7.94
CA ARG A 96 3.87 -13.22 8.12
C ARG A 96 2.88 -13.65 7.01
N ASP A 97 3.37 -14.27 5.95
CA ASP A 97 2.58 -14.78 4.82
C ASP A 97 1.47 -13.83 4.31
N GLU A 98 0.18 -14.08 4.57
CA GLU A 98 -0.96 -13.27 4.09
C GLU A 98 -1.03 -11.87 4.73
N ASP A 99 -0.57 -11.72 5.98
CA ASP A 99 -0.54 -10.44 6.71
C ASP A 99 0.71 -9.59 6.40
N SER A 100 1.58 -10.13 5.53
CA SER A 100 2.79 -9.44 5.09
C SER A 100 2.44 -8.19 4.28
N ALA A 101 3.27 -7.17 4.46
CA ALA A 101 3.38 -6.03 3.58
C ALA A 101 4.05 -6.41 2.25
N LEU A 102 4.76 -7.54 2.21
CA LEU A 102 5.49 -8.04 1.05
C LEU A 102 4.65 -9.03 0.24
N THR A 103 4.69 -8.93 -1.08
CA THR A 103 4.11 -9.96 -1.95
C THR A 103 4.92 -11.26 -1.89
N GLN A 104 4.35 -12.40 -2.27
CA GLN A 104 5.06 -13.68 -2.32
C GLN A 104 6.35 -13.60 -3.16
N GLU A 105 6.30 -12.94 -4.31
CA GLU A 105 7.46 -12.74 -5.18
C GLU A 105 8.54 -11.87 -4.51
N GLU A 106 8.14 -10.78 -3.84
CA GLU A 106 9.06 -9.93 -3.08
C GLU A 106 9.74 -10.75 -1.98
N ARG A 107 8.99 -11.56 -1.23
CA ARG A 107 9.52 -12.43 -0.16
C ARG A 107 10.54 -13.43 -0.69
N ASP A 108 10.23 -14.11 -1.78
CA ASP A 108 11.11 -15.13 -2.35
C ASP A 108 12.43 -14.52 -2.84
N LYS A 109 12.38 -13.34 -3.45
CA LYS A 109 13.59 -12.59 -3.82
C LYS A 109 14.37 -12.13 -2.58
N LEU A 110 13.69 -11.62 -1.56
CA LEU A 110 14.29 -11.11 -0.33
C LEU A 110 14.92 -12.21 0.55
N ARG A 111 14.55 -13.48 0.39
CA ARG A 111 15.20 -14.60 1.08
C ARG A 111 16.71 -14.65 0.81
N THR A 112 17.15 -14.31 -0.41
CA THR A 112 18.57 -14.31 -0.81
C THR A 112 19.43 -13.29 -0.04
N ILE A 113 18.82 -12.24 0.51
CA ILE A 113 19.53 -11.24 1.33
C ILE A 113 20.06 -11.86 2.62
N PHE A 114 19.39 -12.88 3.15
CA PHE A 114 19.79 -13.55 4.40
C PHE A 114 21.06 -14.38 4.29
N ASP A 115 21.43 -14.83 3.08
CA ASP A 115 22.65 -15.62 2.83
C ASP A 115 23.92 -14.86 3.28
N ASN A 116 23.82 -13.54 3.34
CA ASN A 116 24.91 -12.63 3.62
C ASN A 116 24.83 -11.98 5.00
N ARG A 117 23.84 -12.34 5.82
CA ARG A 117 23.65 -11.76 7.15
C ARG A 117 24.90 -11.91 8.00
N ASP A 118 25.34 -13.15 8.21
CA ASP A 118 26.39 -13.46 9.19
C ASP A 118 27.74 -12.89 8.76
N SER A 119 28.05 -12.91 7.46
CA SER A 119 29.25 -12.26 6.94
C SER A 119 29.21 -10.74 7.13
N THR A 120 28.07 -10.09 6.87
CA THR A 120 27.90 -8.64 7.06
C THR A 120 28.02 -8.23 8.53
N ILE A 121 27.37 -8.97 9.44
CA ILE A 121 27.47 -8.75 10.89
C ILE A 121 28.90 -8.95 11.39
N THR A 122 29.60 -9.95 10.85
CA THR A 122 31.01 -10.20 11.17
C THR A 122 31.90 -9.05 10.71
N MET A 123 31.73 -8.56 9.48
CA MET A 123 32.48 -7.41 8.95
C MET A 123 32.24 -6.15 9.81
N LEU A 124 31.00 -5.90 10.23
CA LEU A 124 30.67 -4.80 11.14
C LEU A 124 31.32 -4.97 12.51
N ALA A 125 31.30 -6.17 13.09
CA ALA A 125 31.96 -6.46 14.36
C ALA A 125 33.49 -6.28 14.28
N GLN A 126 34.08 -6.56 13.11
CA GLN A 126 35.51 -6.36 12.83
C GLN A 126 35.85 -4.92 12.43
N ARG A 127 34.85 -4.03 12.33
CA ARG A 127 35.01 -2.63 11.87
C ARG A 127 35.63 -2.53 10.48
N ASP A 128 35.33 -3.50 9.62
CA ASP A 128 35.82 -3.52 8.25
C ASP A 128 35.10 -2.43 7.43
N GLN A 129 35.85 -1.60 6.71
CA GLN A 129 35.29 -0.58 5.84
C GLN A 129 34.47 -1.18 4.68
N ALA A 130 34.79 -2.39 4.23
CA ALA A 130 34.03 -3.12 3.21
C ALA A 130 32.58 -3.39 3.62
N SER A 131 32.27 -3.37 4.93
CA SER A 131 30.90 -3.51 5.44
C SER A 131 29.95 -2.45 4.87
N THR A 132 30.42 -1.24 4.60
CA THR A 132 29.59 -0.15 4.06
C THR A 132 29.15 -0.44 2.62
N GLU A 133 30.07 -0.95 1.80
CA GLU A 133 29.77 -1.37 0.43
C GLU A 133 28.78 -2.54 0.46
N ARG A 134 29.02 -3.53 1.35
CA ARG A 134 28.12 -4.66 1.54
C ARG A 134 26.70 -4.25 1.94
N LEU A 135 26.55 -3.32 2.89
CA LEU A 135 25.26 -2.80 3.29
C LEU A 135 24.56 -2.04 2.15
N THR A 136 25.33 -1.36 1.30
CA THR A 136 24.80 -0.67 0.11
C THR A 136 24.28 -1.67 -0.92
N ASP A 137 25.00 -2.78 -1.16
CA ASP A 137 24.53 -3.86 -2.03
C ASP A 137 23.21 -4.45 -1.53
N ILE A 138 23.14 -4.76 -0.22
CA ILE A 138 21.93 -5.28 0.42
C ILE A 138 20.76 -4.30 0.23
N TYR A 139 21.01 -2.99 0.34
CA TYR A 139 19.99 -1.96 0.11
C TYR A 139 19.50 -1.96 -1.34
N VAL A 140 20.40 -2.09 -2.31
CA VAL A 140 20.03 -2.17 -3.73
C VAL A 140 19.23 -3.43 -4.01
N THR A 141 19.66 -4.59 -3.51
CA THR A 141 18.91 -5.85 -3.64
C THR A 141 17.53 -5.75 -2.99
N TYR A 142 17.43 -5.14 -1.81
CA TYR A 142 16.15 -4.90 -1.14
C TYR A 142 15.22 -4.01 -1.98
N GLN A 143 15.73 -2.93 -2.56
CA GLN A 143 14.96 -2.01 -3.41
C GLN A 143 14.46 -2.69 -4.70
N GLN A 144 15.31 -3.51 -5.32
CA GLN A 144 14.94 -4.28 -6.52
C GLN A 144 13.89 -5.35 -6.19
N ALA A 145 14.07 -6.05 -5.07
CA ALA A 145 13.16 -7.11 -4.65
C ALA A 145 11.81 -6.56 -4.20
N ALA A 146 11.77 -5.42 -3.51
CA ALA A 146 10.54 -4.75 -3.04
C ALA A 146 9.83 -3.91 -4.12
N GLY A 147 10.11 -4.16 -5.40
CA GLY A 147 9.41 -3.54 -6.54
C GLY A 147 9.62 -2.03 -6.72
N GLN A 148 10.52 -1.39 -5.95
CA GLN A 148 10.76 0.05 -6.04
C GLN A 148 11.70 0.43 -7.20
N MET A 149 12.40 -0.54 -7.78
CA MET A 149 13.20 -0.37 -8.99
C MET A 149 12.60 -1.24 -10.09
N SER A 150 11.44 -0.84 -10.61
CA SER A 150 10.98 -1.33 -11.91
C SER A 150 11.99 -0.85 -12.96
N VAL A 151 12.92 -1.72 -13.35
CA VAL A 151 13.61 -1.55 -14.63
C VAL A 151 12.49 -1.47 -15.67
N PRO A 152 12.39 -0.40 -16.49
CA PRO A 152 11.46 -0.41 -17.60
C PRO A 152 11.84 -1.59 -18.47
N THR A 153 11.06 -2.67 -18.40
CA THR A 153 11.10 -3.70 -19.42
C THR A 153 10.78 -2.98 -20.71
N ALA A 154 11.81 -2.69 -21.51
CA ALA A 154 11.62 -2.24 -22.87
C ALA A 154 10.65 -3.22 -23.53
N SER A 155 9.47 -2.75 -23.88
CA SER A 155 8.44 -3.52 -24.55
C SER A 155 9.07 -4.29 -25.72
N PRO A 156 9.02 -5.63 -25.77
CA PRO A 156 9.41 -6.37 -26.96
C PRO A 156 8.23 -6.35 -27.93
N LEU A 157 7.86 -5.16 -28.43
CA LEU A 157 6.81 -5.01 -29.44
C LEU A 157 7.21 -3.95 -30.47
N ALA A 158 8.31 -4.24 -31.16
CA ALA A 158 8.46 -3.84 -32.55
C ALA A 158 8.96 -5.07 -33.30
N SER A 159 8.02 -5.92 -33.72
CA SER A 159 8.28 -6.98 -34.69
C SER A 159 9.00 -6.38 -35.90
N PRO A 160 10.09 -6.96 -36.41
CA PRO A 160 10.66 -6.52 -37.68
C PRO A 160 9.61 -6.76 -38.77
N LEU A 161 9.29 -5.70 -39.52
CA LEU A 161 8.47 -5.74 -40.72
C LEU A 161 8.93 -6.91 -41.61
N SER A 162 8.01 -7.80 -41.94
CA SER A 162 8.18 -8.82 -42.96
C SER A 162 8.59 -8.18 -44.28
N SER A 163 9.76 -8.55 -44.80
CA SER A 163 10.20 -8.18 -46.15
C SER A 163 9.30 -8.84 -47.20
N PRO A 164 8.82 -8.11 -48.22
CA PRO A 164 8.10 -8.72 -49.32
C PRO A 164 9.07 -9.56 -50.16
N THR A 165 8.76 -10.86 -50.28
CA THR A 165 9.37 -11.76 -51.27
C THR A 165 9.10 -11.19 -52.67
N MET A 166 10.16 -10.78 -53.36
CA MET A 166 10.10 -10.52 -54.80
C MET A 166 9.88 -11.84 -55.54
N GLN A 167 8.85 -11.88 -56.37
CA GLN A 167 8.81 -12.66 -57.60
C GLN A 167 8.95 -11.68 -58.77
#